data_AF-A0A5D4U0Q9-F1
#
_entry.id   AF-A0A5D4U0Q9-F1
#
_cell.length_a   1.000
_cell.length_b   1.000
_cell.length_c   1.000
_cell.angle_alpha   90.00
_cell.angle_beta   90.00
_cell.angle_gamma   90.00
#
_symmetry.space_group_name_H-M   'P 1'
#
loop_
_entity.id
_entity.type
_entity.pdbx_description
1 polymer ?
#
loop_
_entity_poly.entity_id
_entity_poly.type
_entity_poly.pdbx_seq_one_letter_code
_entity_poly.pdbx_strand_id
1 'polypeptide(L)' 'MNEQQIAFVSNYDPYVYETLSGVIGSMVAVQTTRGTVSGKLSNVMPDHIVVESGGSPFFIRTQQIVWVIPRG' A
#
# COMPACT_ATOMS: atom_id res chain seq x y z
N MET A 1 24.70 -33.68 2.96
CA MET A 1 23.37 -33.04 3.08
C MET A 1 23.46 -31.71 2.36
N ASN A 2 22.70 -31.51 1.28
CA ASN A 2 22.59 -30.18 0.67
C ASN A 2 21.62 -29.37 1.53
N GLU A 3 22.12 -28.34 2.18
CA GLU A 3 21.28 -27.35 2.86
C GLU A 3 20.59 -26.52 1.78
N GLN A 4 19.31 -26.81 1.51
CA GLN A 4 18.50 -25.91 0.69
C GLN A 4 18.31 -24.61 1.47
N GLN A 5 18.97 -23.56 1.02
CA GLN A 5 18.84 -22.24 1.60
C GLN A 5 17.40 -21.75 1.42
N ILE A 6 16.66 -21.61 2.51
CA ILE A 6 15.30 -21.08 2.49
C ILE A 6 15.40 -19.59 2.11
N ALA A 7 14.86 -19.23 0.94
CA ALA A 7 14.73 -17.84 0.52
C ALA A 7 13.31 -17.34 0.81
N PHE A 8 13.20 -16.26 1.59
CA PHE A 8 11.94 -15.55 1.77
C PHE A 8 11.77 -14.55 0.63
N VAL A 9 10.76 -14.76 -0.21
CA VAL A 9 10.45 -13.91 -1.38
C VAL A 9 9.12 -13.23 -1.16
N SER A 10 9.05 -11.92 -1.44
CA SER A 10 7.81 -11.15 -1.48
C SER A 10 7.69 -10.43 -2.81
N ASN A 11 6.47 -10.37 -3.34
CA ASN A 11 6.17 -9.56 -4.52
C ASN A 11 6.02 -8.10 -4.08
N TYR A 12 6.69 -7.20 -4.79
CA TYR A 12 6.56 -5.76 -4.57
C TYR A 12 6.37 -5.06 -5.92
N ASP A 13 5.64 -3.95 -5.90
CA ASP A 13 5.32 -3.17 -7.09
C ASP A 13 6.12 -1.85 -7.03
N PRO A 14 7.35 -1.79 -7.59
CA PRO A 14 8.28 -0.68 -7.38
C PRO A 14 7.70 0.68 -7.75
N TYR A 15 7.01 0.75 -8.90
CA TYR A 15 6.45 2.01 -9.38
C TYR A 15 5.25 2.48 -8.55
N VAL A 16 4.49 1.57 -7.95
CA VAL A 16 3.41 1.94 -7.02
C VAL A 16 4.01 2.47 -5.73
N TYR A 17 5.02 1.78 -5.19
CA TYR A 17 5.77 2.23 -4.01
C TYR A 17 6.37 3.62 -4.22
N GLU A 18 7.10 3.84 -5.31
CA GLU A 18 7.74 5.11 -5.64
C GLU A 18 6.71 6.23 -5.82
N THR A 19 5.67 5.98 -6.62
CA THR A 19 4.63 7.00 -6.92
C THR A 19 3.87 7.39 -5.66
N LEU A 20 3.46 6.42 -4.83
CA LEU A 20 2.69 6.71 -3.61
C LEU A 20 3.55 7.33 -2.52
N SER A 21 4.85 7.01 -2.46
CA SER A 21 5.78 7.64 -1.52
C SER A 21 5.86 9.15 -1.74
N GLY A 22 5.76 9.62 -2.99
CA GLY A 22 5.74 11.05 -3.34
C GLY A 22 4.49 11.81 -2.88
N VAL A 23 3.43 11.12 -2.41
CA VAL A 23 2.18 11.73 -1.96
C VAL A 23 1.81 11.35 -0.51
N ILE A 24 2.78 10.89 0.28
CA ILE A 24 2.61 10.70 1.73
C ILE A 24 2.15 12.02 2.37
N GLY A 25 1.15 11.93 3.23
CA GLY A 25 0.52 13.07 3.90
C GLY A 25 -0.72 13.61 3.18
N SER A 26 -0.92 13.29 1.90
CA SER A 26 -2.09 13.68 1.12
C SER A 26 -3.32 12.86 1.48
N MET A 27 -4.50 13.44 1.25
CA MET A 27 -5.75 12.67 1.27
C MET A 27 -5.80 11.79 0.03
N VAL A 28 -6.21 10.53 0.18
CA VAL A 28 -6.32 9.57 -0.91
C VAL A 28 -7.64 8.82 -0.85
N ALA A 29 -8.14 8.43 -2.02
CA ALA A 29 -9.14 7.37 -2.14
C ALA A 29 -8.46 6.16 -2.77
N VAL A 30 -8.55 5.02 -2.09
CA VAL A 30 -7.96 3.74 -2.50
C VAL A 30 -9.09 2.77 -2.76
N GLN A 31 -9.25 2.35 -4.00
CA GLN A 31 -10.15 1.23 -4.31
C GLN A 31 -9.42 -0.07 -4.07
N THR A 32 -10.00 -0.88 -3.21
CA THR A 32 -9.60 -2.27 -3.02
C THR A 32 -10.54 -3.21 -3.78
N THR A 33 -10.17 -4.48 -3.86
CA THR A 33 -11.04 -5.56 -4.36
C THR A 33 -12.36 -5.72 -3.56
N ARG A 34 -12.48 -5.12 -2.37
CA ARG A 34 -13.64 -5.24 -1.47
C ARG A 34 -14.39 -3.93 -1.18
N GLY A 35 -13.97 -2.83 -1.80
CA GLY A 35 -14.55 -1.50 -1.55
C GLY A 35 -13.50 -0.40 -1.47
N THR A 36 -13.94 0.84 -1.24
CA THR A 36 -13.06 2.01 -1.19
C THR A 36 -12.70 2.36 0.26
N VAL A 37 -11.42 2.62 0.52
CA VAL A 37 -10.95 3.26 1.74
C VAL A 37 -10.54 4.69 1.39
N SER A 38 -11.03 5.68 2.12
CA SER A 38 -10.64 7.09 1.94
C SER A 38 -10.07 7.64 3.24
N GLY A 39 -8.96 8.34 3.16
CA GLY A 39 -8.24 8.80 4.35
C GLY A 39 -6.91 9.46 4.01
N LYS A 40 -6.11 9.76 5.03
CA LYS A 40 -4.76 10.30 4.85
C LYS A 40 -3.78 9.17 4.59
N LEU A 41 -2.99 9.24 3.53
CA LEU A 41 -1.88 8.30 3.30
C LEU A 41 -0.78 8.58 4.33
N SER A 42 -0.67 7.76 5.37
CA SER A 42 0.29 7.98 6.46
C SER A 42 1.64 7.33 6.21
N ASN A 43 1.68 6.22 5.47
CA ASN A 43 2.93 5.54 5.15
C ASN A 43 2.80 4.68 3.88
N VAL A 44 3.94 4.40 3.24
CA VAL A 44 4.06 3.54 2.06
C VAL A 44 5.23 2.60 2.26
N MET A 45 4.98 1.30 2.14
CA MET A 45 5.94 0.20 2.27
C MET A 45 5.98 -0.59 0.95
N PRO A 46 7.02 -1.40 0.69
CA PRO A 46 7.15 -2.12 -0.59
C PRO A 46 5.94 -3.01 -0.95
N ASP A 47 5.27 -3.60 0.04
CA ASP A 47 4.17 -4.54 -0.13
C ASP A 47 2.79 -4.00 0.27
N HIS A 48 2.72 -2.83 0.92
CA HIS A 48 1.46 -2.24 1.38
C HIS A 48 1.54 -0.74 1.60
N ILE A 49 0.37 -0.10 1.72
CA ILE A 49 0.21 1.29 2.17
C ILE A 49 -0.58 1.37 3.47
N VAL A 50 -0.43 2.48 4.18
CA VAL A 50 -1.20 2.77 5.40
C VAL A 50 -2.05 4.00 5.17
N VAL A 51 -3.37 3.85 5.32
CA VAL A 51 -4.35 4.94 5.18
C VAL A 51 -5.06 5.16 6.52
N GLU A 52 -4.93 6.33 7.10
CA GLU A 52 -5.66 6.74 8.31
C GLU A 52 -7.09 7.13 7.92
N SER A 53 -8.09 6.37 8.36
CA SER A 53 -9.50 6.62 8.11
C SER A 53 -10.33 6.38 9.36
N GLY A 54 -11.21 7.32 9.72
CA GLY A 54 -12.07 7.19 10.90
C GLY A 54 -11.31 7.01 12.23
N GLY A 55 -10.08 7.53 12.32
CA GLY A 55 -9.23 7.38 13.51
C GLY A 55 -8.55 6.02 13.65
N SER A 56 -8.56 5.19 12.60
CA SER A 56 -7.87 3.90 12.58
C SER A 56 -7.00 3.74 11.33
N PRO A 57 -5.84 3.07 11.44
CA PRO A 57 -4.97 2.78 10.30
C PRO A 57 -5.50 1.58 9.52
N PHE A 58 -5.61 1.73 8.20
CA PHE A 58 -5.90 0.66 7.26
C PHE A 58 -4.61 0.24 6.54
N PHE A 59 -4.16 -0.98 6.78
CA PHE A 59 -3.02 -1.58 6.08
C PHE A 59 -3.52 -2.29 4.82
N ILE A 60 -3.25 -1.70 3.66
CA ILE A 60 -3.76 -2.16 2.37
C ILE A 60 -2.60 -2.71 1.56
N ARG A 61 -2.57 -4.04 1.36
CA ARG A 61 -1.56 -4.67 0.49
C ARG A 61 -1.67 -4.13 -0.93
N THR A 62 -0.53 -3.88 -1.57
CA THR A 62 -0.49 -3.35 -2.93
C THR A 62 -1.24 -4.25 -3.91
N GLN A 63 -1.16 -5.58 -3.72
CA GLN A 63 -1.87 -6.57 -4.54
C GLN A 63 -3.40 -6.56 -4.38
N GLN A 64 -3.95 -5.78 -3.45
CA GLN A 64 -5.39 -5.61 -3.29
C GLN A 64 -5.88 -4.26 -3.81
N ILE A 65 -4.98 -3.40 -4.29
CA ILE A 65 -5.29 -2.09 -4.83
C ILE A 65 -5.71 -2.25 -6.30
N VAL A 66 -6.87 -1.68 -6.64
CA VAL A 66 -7.33 -1.56 -8.03
C VAL A 66 -6.93 -0.21 -8.60
N TRP A 67 -7.09 0.86 -7.82
CA TRP A 67 -6.63 2.21 -8.16
C TRP A 67 -6.44 3.07 -6.91
N VAL A 68 -5.64 4.13 -7.05
CA VAL A 68 -5.47 5.19 -6.05
C VAL A 68 -5.66 6.54 -6.72
N ILE A 69 -6.43 7.42 -6.08
CA ILE A 69 -6.58 8.81 -6.50
C ILE A 69 -6.11 9.71 -5.34
N PRO A 70 -5.01 10.48 -5.52
CA PRO A 70 -4.67 11.57 -4.63
C PRO A 70 -5.72 12.67 -4.72
N ARG A 71 -6.19 13.14 -3.57
CA ARG A 71 -7.05 14.32 -3.45
C ARG A 71 -6.18 15.45 -2.91
N GLY A 72 -5.85 16.38 -3.80
CA GLY A 72 -5.21 17.65 -3.46
C GLY A 72 -6.18 18.58 -2.75
#